data_AF-A0A183E5B8-F1
#
_entry.id   AF-A0A183E5B8-F1
#
_cell.length_a   1.000
_cell.length_b   1.000
_cell.length_c   1.000
_cell.angle_alpha   90.00
_cell.angle_beta   90.00
_cell.angle_gamma   90.00
#
_symmetry.space_group_name_H-M   'P 1'
#
loop_
_entity.id
_entity.type
_entity.pdbx_description
1 polymer ?
#
loop_
_entity_poly.entity_id
_entity_poly.type
_entity_poly.pdbx_seq_one_letter_code
_entity_poly.pdbx_strand_id
1 'polypeptide(L)'
;MVTNVTSLLKTVKTVEDEHQRGTRALEAAIEAIGQEIHLYDTGEAPTRGAASAEDVIRSTKQLTAATARAAAAAQTLQQSDIIAAANLARQSVCDLLATTRAAAQSADSADAR
;
A
#
# COMPACT_ATOMS: atom_id res chain seq x y z
N MET A 1 -28.53 -33.97 15.44
CA MET A 1 -27.54 -34.09 14.35
C MET A 1 -27.34 -32.77 13.61
N VAL A 2 -28.42 -32.13 13.11
CA VAL A 2 -28.37 -30.87 12.35
C VAL A 2 -27.65 -29.72 13.09
N THR A 3 -27.89 -29.55 14.40
CA THR A 3 -27.24 -28.48 15.20
C THR A 3 -25.71 -28.61 15.25
N ASN A 4 -25.18 -29.83 15.26
CA ASN A 4 -23.73 -30.07 15.34
C ASN A 4 -23.05 -29.78 14.00
N VAL A 5 -23.73 -30.11 12.88
CA VAL A 5 -23.25 -29.78 11.53
C VAL A 5 -23.22 -28.27 11.33
N THR A 6 -24.26 -27.56 11.75
CA THR A 6 -24.31 -26.08 11.67
C THR A 6 -23.21 -25.42 12.50
N SER A 7 -22.95 -25.91 13.72
CA SER A 7 -21.86 -25.40 14.56
C SER A 7 -20.49 -25.62 13.91
N LEU A 8 -20.25 -26.79 13.31
CA LEU A 8 -19.01 -27.07 12.60
C LEU A 8 -18.82 -26.14 11.39
N LEU A 9 -19.87 -25.94 10.58
CA LEU A 9 -19.80 -25.04 9.43
C LEU A 9 -19.51 -23.58 9.84
N LYS A 10 -20.03 -23.13 10.98
CA LYS A 10 -19.69 -21.82 11.54
C LYS A 10 -18.22 -21.73 11.91
N THR A 11 -17.67 -22.75 12.59
CA THR A 11 -16.25 -22.79 12.94
C THR A 11 -15.36 -22.81 11.70
N VAL A 12 -15.69 -23.63 10.70
CA VAL A 12 -14.96 -23.67 9.42
C VAL A 12 -14.94 -22.30 8.77
N LYS A 13 -16.10 -21.65 8.65
CA LYS A 13 -16.18 -20.30 8.08
C LYS A 13 -15.35 -19.28 8.86
N THR A 14 -15.40 -19.30 10.19
CA THR A 14 -14.56 -18.40 11.01
C THR A 14 -13.07 -18.62 10.74
N VAL A 15 -12.63 -19.87 10.59
CA VAL A 15 -11.24 -20.20 10.28
C VAL A 15 -10.86 -19.72 8.88
N GLU A 16 -11.69 -19.96 7.88
CA GLU A 16 -11.47 -19.46 6.51
C GLU A 16 -11.39 -17.94 6.48
N ASP A 17 -12.31 -17.27 7.18
CA ASP A 17 -12.33 -15.81 7.24
C ASP A 17 -11.02 -15.26 7.79
N GLU A 18 -10.51 -15.83 8.89
CA GLU A 18 -9.22 -15.44 9.48
C GLU A 18 -8.03 -15.65 8.53
N HIS A 19 -8.00 -16.78 7.81
CA HIS A 19 -6.94 -17.07 6.85
C HIS A 19 -6.98 -16.19 5.59
N GLN A 20 -8.09 -15.48 5.35
CA GLN A 20 -8.26 -14.64 4.18
C GLN A 20 -8.11 -13.14 4.46
N ARG A 21 -7.89 -12.72 5.72
CA ARG A 21 -7.83 -11.29 6.08
C ARG A 21 -6.64 -10.57 5.45
N GLY A 22 -5.46 -11.18 5.45
CA GLY A 22 -4.26 -10.67 4.83
C GLY A 22 -4.35 -10.64 3.31
N THR A 23 -4.92 -11.69 2.70
CA THR A 23 -5.20 -11.70 1.25
C THR A 23 -6.09 -10.53 0.84
N ARG A 24 -7.21 -10.33 1.54
CA ARG A 24 -8.13 -9.20 1.30
C ARG A 24 -7.45 -7.83 1.48
N ALA A 25 -6.61 -7.69 2.50
CA ALA A 25 -5.85 -6.46 2.73
C ALA A 25 -4.83 -6.18 1.61
N LEU A 26 -4.17 -7.23 1.10
CA LEU A 26 -3.23 -7.12 -0.01
C LEU A 26 -3.93 -6.76 -1.32
N GLU A 27 -5.06 -7.41 -1.64
CA GLU A 27 -5.89 -7.08 -2.80
C GLU A 27 -6.34 -5.61 -2.76
N ALA A 28 -6.84 -5.15 -1.61
CA ALA A 28 -7.23 -3.76 -1.42
C ALA A 28 -6.04 -2.78 -1.58
N ALA A 29 -4.84 -3.17 -1.13
CA ALA A 29 -3.64 -2.37 -1.32
C ALA A 29 -3.24 -2.28 -2.80
N ILE A 30 -3.35 -3.38 -3.55
CA ILE A 30 -3.07 -3.42 -5.00
C ILE A 30 -4.05 -2.51 -5.76
N GLU A 31 -5.35 -2.60 -5.48
CA GLU A 31 -6.36 -1.75 -6.11
C GLU A 31 -6.09 -0.26 -5.83
N ALA A 32 -5.80 0.09 -4.57
CA ALA A 32 -5.49 1.46 -4.18
C ALA A 32 -4.22 2.00 -4.86
N ILE A 33 -3.16 1.18 -4.97
CA ILE A 33 -1.95 1.54 -5.70
C ILE A 33 -2.27 1.78 -7.19
N GLY A 34 -3.08 0.91 -7.80
CA GLY A 34 -3.51 1.07 -9.19
C GLY A 34 -4.27 2.38 -9.43
N GLN A 35 -5.16 2.75 -8.51
CA GLN A 35 -5.87 4.03 -8.55
C GLN A 35 -4.90 5.22 -8.43
N GLU A 36 -3.94 5.16 -7.51
CA GLU A 36 -2.96 6.23 -7.31
C GLU A 36 -2.06 6.44 -8.54
N ILE A 37 -1.62 5.35 -9.19
CA ILE A 37 -0.86 5.42 -10.44
C ILE A 37 -1.70 6.10 -11.52
N HIS A 38 -2.97 5.73 -11.65
CA HIS A 38 -3.86 6.34 -12.62
C HIS A 38 -4.06 7.85 -12.38
N LEU A 39 -4.25 8.26 -11.13
CA LEU A 39 -4.33 9.68 -10.74
C LEU A 39 -3.03 10.42 -11.02
N TYR A 40 -1.88 9.79 -10.79
CA TYR A 40 -0.58 10.37 -11.09
C TYR A 40 -0.42 10.63 -12.59
N ASP A 41 -0.75 9.64 -13.43
CA ASP A 41 -0.60 9.69 -14.90
C ASP A 41 -1.55 10.69 -15.56
N THR A 42 -2.80 10.76 -15.10
CA THR A 42 -3.82 11.73 -15.59
C THR A 42 -3.55 13.15 -15.13
N GLY A 43 -2.77 13.29 -14.07
CA GLY A 43 -2.48 14.55 -13.44
C GLY A 43 -3.52 15.05 -12.45
N GLU A 44 -4.50 14.21 -12.12
CA GLU A 44 -5.56 14.49 -11.15
C GLU A 44 -5.12 14.19 -9.71
N ALA A 45 -3.93 13.60 -9.52
CA ALA A 45 -3.38 13.36 -8.20
C ALA A 45 -3.30 14.66 -7.37
N PRO A 46 -3.73 14.60 -6.09
CA PRO A 46 -3.77 15.77 -5.23
C PRO A 46 -2.39 16.43 -5.14
N THR A 47 -2.37 17.73 -5.33
CA THR A 47 -1.16 18.54 -5.20
C THR A 47 -0.76 18.58 -3.73
N ARG A 48 0.35 17.93 -3.38
CA ARG A 48 1.05 18.23 -2.12
C ARG A 48 1.83 19.54 -2.29
N GLY A 49 2.08 20.23 -1.19
CA GLY A 49 2.91 21.44 -1.20
C GLY A 49 4.30 21.18 -1.76
N ALA A 50 5.11 22.23 -1.91
CA ALA A 50 6.45 22.13 -2.48
C ALA A 50 7.28 21.00 -1.84
N ALA A 51 7.87 20.15 -2.68
CA ALA A 51 8.81 19.10 -2.27
C ALA A 51 10.18 19.33 -2.90
N SER A 52 11.23 18.89 -2.20
CA SER A 52 12.63 18.94 -2.65
C SER A 52 13.08 17.62 -3.29
N ALA A 53 14.23 17.64 -3.96
CA ALA A 53 14.86 16.40 -4.46
C ALA A 53 15.24 15.45 -3.30
N GLU A 54 15.64 16.00 -2.16
CA GLU A 54 15.95 15.25 -0.94
C GLU A 54 14.73 14.49 -0.40
N ASP A 55 13.53 15.07 -0.55
CA ASP A 55 12.29 14.40 -0.15
C ASP A 55 11.99 13.19 -1.05
N VAL A 56 12.23 13.30 -2.35
CA VAL A 56 12.10 12.18 -3.31
C VAL A 56 13.10 11.06 -2.97
N ILE A 57 14.33 11.40 -2.62
CA ILE A 57 15.34 10.42 -2.18
C ILE A 57 14.86 9.70 -0.90
N ARG A 58 14.26 10.43 0.04
CA ARG A 58 13.74 9.88 1.29
C ARG A 58 12.57 8.93 1.04
N SER A 59 11.59 9.32 0.24
CA SER A 59 10.45 8.45 -0.09
C SER A 59 10.90 7.19 -0.83
N THR A 60 11.92 7.28 -1.68
CA THR A 60 12.50 6.12 -2.37
C THR A 60 13.10 5.12 -1.38
N LYS A 61 13.82 5.60 -0.35
CA LYS A 61 14.35 4.73 0.71
C LYS A 61 13.24 4.05 1.53
N GLN A 62 12.14 4.76 1.77
CA GLN A 62 10.97 4.19 2.45
C GLN A 62 10.32 3.09 1.61
N LEU A 63 10.22 3.28 0.28
CA LEU A 63 9.74 2.24 -0.63
C LEU A 63 10.63 0.99 -0.58
N THR A 64 11.97 1.14 -0.56
CA THR A 64 12.88 0.00 -0.39
C THR A 64 12.60 -0.79 0.91
N ALA A 65 12.35 -0.08 2.01
CA ALA A 65 11.98 -0.72 3.28
C ALA A 65 10.62 -1.42 3.21
N ALA A 66 9.65 -0.86 2.48
CA ALA A 66 8.35 -1.49 2.26
C ALA A 66 8.48 -2.80 1.45
N THR A 67 9.29 -2.80 0.39
CA THR A 67 9.58 -4.01 -0.39
C THR A 67 10.25 -5.10 0.45
N ALA A 68 11.21 -4.72 1.30
CA ALA A 68 11.85 -5.66 2.21
C ALA A 68 10.84 -6.28 3.21
N ARG A 69 9.90 -5.48 3.74
CA ARG A 69 8.82 -6.00 4.60
C ARG A 69 7.86 -6.91 3.85
N ALA A 70 7.50 -6.60 2.60
CA ALA A 70 6.65 -7.47 1.79
C ALA A 70 7.30 -8.84 1.56
N ALA A 71 8.61 -8.87 1.25
CA ALA A 71 9.36 -10.11 1.11
C ALA A 71 9.41 -10.91 2.43
N ALA A 72 9.62 -10.23 3.56
CA ALA A 72 9.61 -10.87 4.87
C ALA A 72 8.23 -11.46 5.24
N ALA A 73 7.14 -10.73 4.99
CA ALA A 73 5.77 -11.20 5.22
C ALA A 73 5.42 -12.42 4.36
N ALA A 74 5.95 -12.50 3.13
CA ALA A 74 5.79 -13.67 2.27
C ALA A 74 6.47 -14.93 2.83
N GLN A 75 7.53 -14.78 3.64
CA GLN A 75 8.21 -15.90 4.28
C GLN A 75 7.46 -16.43 5.51
N THR A 76 6.80 -15.54 6.28
CA THR A 76 6.09 -15.94 7.50
C THR A 76 4.67 -16.45 7.22
N LEU A 77 4.05 -15.97 6.13
CA LEU A 77 2.64 -16.22 5.79
C LEU A 77 1.65 -15.87 6.92
N GLN A 78 2.10 -15.09 7.90
CA GLN A 78 1.28 -14.63 8.99
C GLN A 78 0.36 -13.52 8.48
N GLN A 79 -0.94 -13.68 8.71
CA GLN A 79 -1.94 -12.73 8.23
C GLN A 79 -1.68 -11.30 8.74
N SER A 80 -1.21 -11.15 9.99
CA SER A 80 -0.80 -9.86 10.56
C SER A 80 0.34 -9.20 9.79
N ASP A 81 1.34 -9.99 9.38
CA ASP A 81 2.51 -9.49 8.66
C ASP A 81 2.12 -9.07 7.24
N ILE A 82 1.27 -9.86 6.58
CA ILE A 82 0.73 -9.54 5.25
C ILE A 82 -0.07 -8.24 5.32
N ILE A 83 -0.95 -8.07 6.32
CA ILE A 83 -1.72 -6.83 6.52
C ILE A 83 -0.79 -5.64 6.75
N ALA A 84 0.23 -5.78 7.60
CA ALA A 84 1.18 -4.71 7.88
C ALA A 84 2.00 -4.33 6.65
N ALA A 85 2.46 -5.32 5.88
CA ALA A 85 3.19 -5.13 4.63
C ALA A 85 2.32 -4.45 3.56
N ALA A 86 1.07 -4.91 3.38
CA ALA A 86 0.13 -4.33 2.43
C ALA A 86 -0.15 -2.84 2.73
N ASN A 87 -0.40 -2.51 4.00
CA ASN A 87 -0.65 -1.14 4.42
C ASN A 87 0.58 -0.24 4.22
N LEU A 88 1.78 -0.74 4.56
CA LEU A 88 3.02 0.01 4.34
C LEU A 88 3.30 0.20 2.85
N ALA A 89 3.16 -0.84 2.04
CA ALA A 89 3.38 -0.77 0.60
C ALA A 89 2.49 0.28 -0.05
N ARG A 90 1.18 0.25 0.25
CA ARG A 90 0.23 1.27 -0.21
C ARG A 90 0.69 2.67 0.18
N GLN A 91 1.00 2.89 1.46
CA GLN A 91 1.43 4.20 1.95
C GLN A 91 2.73 4.69 1.26
N SER A 92 3.74 3.83 1.16
CA SER A 92 5.04 4.20 0.57
C SER A 92 4.94 4.51 -0.92
N VAL A 93 4.08 3.81 -1.67
CA VAL A 93 3.83 4.12 -3.08
C VAL A 93 3.09 5.45 -3.23
N CYS A 94 2.00 5.67 -2.47
CA CYS A 94 1.27 6.94 -2.48
C CYS A 94 2.19 8.13 -2.13
N ASP A 95 3.03 7.99 -1.11
CA ASP A 95 3.95 9.04 -0.70
C ASP A 95 5.01 9.31 -1.77
N LEU A 96 5.55 8.27 -2.43
CA LEU A 96 6.51 8.45 -3.51
C LEU A 96 5.91 9.18 -4.71
N LEU A 97 4.73 8.77 -5.17
CA LEU A 97 4.05 9.39 -6.32
C LEU A 97 3.72 10.85 -6.03
N ALA A 98 3.13 11.13 -4.86
CA ALA A 98 2.79 12.49 -4.47
C ALA A 98 4.03 13.40 -4.31
N THR A 99 5.11 12.88 -3.71
CA THR A 99 6.36 13.64 -3.51
C THR A 99 7.07 13.91 -4.84
N THR A 100 7.08 12.93 -5.75
CA THR A 100 7.68 13.07 -7.08
C THR A 100 6.95 14.13 -7.90
N ARG A 101 5.61 14.13 -7.86
CA ARG A 101 4.79 15.14 -8.53
C ARG A 101 5.04 16.54 -7.98
N ALA A 102 5.03 16.68 -6.66
CA ALA A 102 5.28 17.96 -6.00
C ALA A 102 6.69 18.50 -6.32
N ALA A 103 7.71 17.63 -6.31
CA ALA A 103 9.08 18.02 -6.65
C ALA A 103 9.21 18.45 -8.12
N ALA A 104 8.55 17.73 -9.04
CA ALA A 104 8.51 18.11 -10.45
C ALA A 104 7.86 19.49 -10.66
N GLN A 105 6.76 19.78 -9.96
CA GLN A 105 6.10 21.09 -10.02
C GLN A 105 6.94 22.21 -9.40
N SER A 106 7.62 21.96 -8.28
CA SER A 106 8.57 22.92 -7.70
C SER A 106 9.70 23.26 -8.66
N ALA A 107 10.24 22.25 -9.37
CA ALA A 107 11.33 22.43 -10.32
C ALA A 107 10.92 23.24 -11.56
N ASP A 108 9.64 23.18 -11.96
CA ASP A 108 9.11 23.92 -13.11
C ASP A 108 8.67 25.36 -12.75
N SER A 109 8.64 25.69 -11.46
CA SER A 109 8.29 27.03 -10.99
C SER A 109 9.38 28.06 -11.33
N ALA A 110 8.97 29.27 -11.69
CA ALA A 110 9.85 30.32 -12.21
C ALA A 110 10.97 30.77 -11.24
N ASP A 111 10.82 30.50 -9.93
CA ASP A 111 11.85 30.80 -8.93
C ASP A 111 13.07 29.87 -8.99
N ALA A 112 12.98 28.74 -9.72
CA ALA A 112 14.06 27.76 -9.88
C ALA A 112 14.82 27.84 -11.23
N ARG A 113 14.41 28.72 -12.16
CA ARG A 113 15.11 29.00 -13.44
C ARG A 113 15.96 30.26 -13.35
#